data_AF-A0A1M6G1V5-F1
#
_entry.id   AF-A0A1M6G1V5-F1
#
_cell.length_a   1.000
_cell.length_b   1.000
_cell.length_c   1.000
_cell.angle_alpha   90.00
_cell.angle_beta   90.00
_cell.angle_gamma   90.00
#
_symmetry.space_group_name_H-M   'P 1'
#
loop_
_entity.id
_entity.type
_entity.pdbx_description
1 polymer ?
#
loop_
_entity_poly.entity_id
_entity_poly.type
_entity_poly.pdbx_seq_one_letter_code
_entity_poly.pdbx_strand_id
1 'polypeptide(L)'
;MKTVFAVATAAVVLAAPAFAEGDAEKGEKAFKKCKACHTIVSPEGEVVFKGGKTGPNLYGVVGAVAGSQDFKYGDGLVAANEAGFVWTEGSLAAYTASAKDWLKDNDFPAKTKMTFKLKKGGEDVAAYLASVAPAPAAEEGEAEATSD
;
A
#
# COMPACT_ATOMS: atom_id res chain seq x y z
N MET A 1 28.13 -48.16 1.55
CA MET A 1 27.17 -48.27 2.67
C MET A 1 26.42 -46.94 2.76
N LYS A 2 25.08 -47.04 2.77
CA LYS A 2 24.03 -46.02 2.98
C LYS A 2 24.38 -44.53 2.75
N THR A 3 23.95 -44.04 1.59
CA THR A 3 23.55 -42.65 1.36
C THR A 3 22.31 -42.31 2.21
N VAL A 4 22.32 -41.17 2.89
CA VAL A 4 21.12 -40.61 3.54
C VAL A 4 20.98 -39.17 3.03
N PHE A 5 20.09 -38.98 2.06
CA PHE A 5 19.60 -37.66 1.67
C PHE A 5 18.55 -37.23 2.70
N ALA A 6 18.85 -36.20 3.49
CA ALA A 6 17.87 -35.54 4.33
C ALA A 6 17.10 -34.51 3.48
N VAL A 7 15.91 -34.89 3.02
CA VAL A 7 14.96 -33.96 2.40
C VAL A 7 14.31 -33.15 3.52
N ALA A 8 14.76 -31.90 3.70
CA ALA A 8 14.10 -30.94 4.57
C ALA A 8 12.90 -30.36 3.82
N THR A 9 11.69 -30.87 4.11
CA THR A 9 10.44 -30.25 3.67
C THR A 9 10.29 -28.91 4.38
N ALA A 10 10.59 -27.81 3.66
CA ALA A 10 10.22 -26.47 4.07
C ALA A 10 8.69 -26.34 4.03
N ALA A 11 8.08 -26.09 5.19
CA ALA A 11 6.67 -25.76 5.27
C ALA A 11 6.47 -24.37 4.64
N VAL A 12 5.90 -24.33 3.44
CA VAL A 12 5.44 -23.09 2.81
C VAL A 12 4.27 -22.58 3.64
N VAL A 13 4.51 -21.53 4.43
CA VAL A 13 3.44 -20.75 5.05
C VAL A 13 2.78 -19.96 3.92
N LEU A 14 1.67 -20.49 3.41
CA LEU A 14 0.76 -19.75 2.55
C LEU A 14 0.22 -18.56 3.37
N ALA A 15 0.78 -17.37 3.16
CA ALA A 15 0.16 -16.14 3.59
C ALA A 15 -1.15 -16.00 2.79
N ALA A 16 -2.26 -16.44 3.38
CA ALA A 16 -3.57 -16.22 2.80
C ALA A 16 -3.77 -14.71 2.61
N PRO A 17 -4.31 -14.26 1.46
CA PRO A 17 -4.64 -12.86 1.28
C PRO A 17 -5.62 -12.46 2.39
N ALA A 18 -5.29 -11.43 3.15
CA ALA A 18 -6.23 -10.82 4.07
C ALA A 18 -7.46 -10.45 3.24
N PHE A 19 -8.62 -11.02 3.57
CA PHE A 19 -9.86 -10.73 2.88
C PHE A 19 -10.07 -9.21 2.89
N ALA A 20 -10.15 -8.59 1.72
CA ALA A 20 -10.47 -7.18 1.59
C ALA A 20 -11.87 -6.95 2.21
N GLU A 21 -11.91 -6.24 3.33
CA GLU A 21 -13.17 -5.95 4.05
C GLU A 21 -14.03 -4.90 3.31
N GLY A 22 -13.47 -4.23 2.30
CA GLY A 22 -14.13 -3.14 1.55
C GLY A 22 -14.69 -3.54 0.17
N ASP A 23 -15.59 -2.70 -0.35
CA ASP A 23 -16.20 -2.83 -1.68
C ASP A 23 -15.49 -1.91 -2.69
N ALA A 24 -14.73 -2.50 -3.62
CA ALA A 24 -13.94 -1.76 -4.60
C ALA A 24 -14.79 -0.90 -5.56
N GLU A 25 -16.00 -1.33 -5.92
CA GLU A 25 -16.88 -0.54 -6.80
C GLU A 25 -17.44 0.70 -6.07
N LYS A 26 -17.77 0.55 -4.78
CA LYS A 26 -18.09 1.72 -3.92
C LYS A 26 -16.86 2.59 -3.73
N GLY A 27 -15.70 1.99 -3.60
CA GLY A 27 -14.40 2.64 -3.44
C GLY A 27 -14.06 3.54 -4.62
N GLU A 28 -14.21 3.06 -5.84
CA GLU A 28 -14.00 3.84 -7.07
C GLU A 28 -14.87 5.11 -7.08
N LYS A 29 -16.15 4.96 -6.74
CA LYS A 29 -17.08 6.10 -6.64
C LYS A 29 -16.67 7.06 -5.53
N ALA A 30 -16.24 6.54 -4.39
CA ALA A 30 -15.78 7.32 -3.25
C ALA A 30 -14.46 8.06 -3.52
N PHE A 31 -13.57 7.47 -4.31
CA PHE A 31 -12.24 8.01 -4.67
C PHE A 31 -12.31 9.32 -5.43
N LYS A 32 -13.46 9.66 -6.04
CA LYS A 32 -13.72 11.00 -6.61
C LYS A 32 -13.46 12.14 -5.61
N LYS A 33 -13.56 11.89 -4.30
CA LYS A 33 -13.20 12.87 -3.24
C LYS A 33 -11.70 13.16 -3.16
N CYS A 34 -10.86 12.22 -3.61
CA CYS A 34 -9.40 12.35 -3.64
C CYS A 34 -8.90 13.10 -4.89
N LYS A 35 -9.79 13.35 -5.86
CA LYS A 35 -9.46 13.86 -7.20
C LYS A 35 -8.67 15.15 -7.22
N ALA A 36 -8.98 16.08 -6.32
CA ALA A 36 -8.33 17.39 -6.31
C ALA A 36 -6.83 17.29 -6.03
N CYS A 37 -6.40 16.23 -5.34
CA CYS A 37 -5.03 16.11 -4.86
C CYS A 37 -4.25 14.98 -5.50
N HIS A 38 -4.90 13.86 -5.82
CA HIS A 38 -4.20 12.63 -6.20
C HIS A 38 -4.49 12.17 -7.62
N THR A 39 -3.53 11.42 -8.16
CA THR A 39 -3.67 10.64 -9.38
C THR A 39 -3.52 9.16 -9.08
N ILE A 40 -3.95 8.31 -10.02
CA ILE A 40 -3.55 6.90 -10.09
C ILE A 40 -3.02 6.69 -11.51
N VAL A 41 -1.70 6.57 -11.62
CA VAL A 41 -0.99 6.35 -12.88
C VAL A 41 0.00 5.21 -12.69
N SER A 42 -0.02 4.21 -13.57
CA SER A 42 0.92 3.09 -13.51
C SER A 42 2.35 3.53 -13.86
N PRO A 43 3.38 2.73 -13.55
CA PRO A 43 4.76 2.99 -13.98
C PRO A 43 4.92 3.11 -15.51
N GLU A 44 4.09 2.38 -16.28
CA GLU A 44 4.05 2.40 -17.74
C GLU A 44 3.32 3.64 -18.29
N GLY A 45 2.74 4.47 -17.40
CA GLY A 45 2.04 5.69 -17.75
C GLY A 45 0.55 5.50 -18.02
N GLU A 46 -0.03 4.33 -17.74
CA GLU A 46 -1.46 4.13 -17.86
C GLU A 46 -2.20 4.98 -16.82
N VAL A 47 -3.13 5.82 -17.27
CA VAL A 47 -3.91 6.70 -16.40
C VAL A 47 -5.19 5.98 -15.98
N VAL A 48 -5.13 5.30 -14.83
CA VAL A 48 -6.31 4.70 -14.18
C VAL A 48 -7.24 5.79 -13.67
N PHE A 49 -6.68 6.83 -13.04
CA PHE A 49 -7.46 7.93 -12.50
C PHE A 49 -6.73 9.27 -12.68
N LYS A 50 -7.37 10.16 -13.46
CA LYS A 50 -6.89 11.53 -13.67
C LYS A 50 -7.34 12.46 -12.53
N GLY A 51 -6.38 13.04 -11.84
CA GLY A 51 -6.61 14.03 -10.78
C GLY A 51 -5.45 15.03 -10.63
N GLY A 52 -5.37 15.65 -9.46
CA GLY A 52 -4.35 16.65 -9.13
C GLY A 52 -3.00 16.03 -8.74
N LYS A 53 -2.00 16.91 -8.57
CA LYS A 53 -0.64 16.55 -8.13
C LYS A 53 -0.25 17.23 -6.81
N THR A 54 -1.26 17.69 -6.04
CA THR A 54 -1.05 18.28 -4.72
C THR A 54 -0.64 17.22 -3.70
N GLY A 55 -1.11 15.99 -3.87
CA GLY A 55 -0.65 14.78 -3.20
C GLY A 55 0.08 13.85 -4.18
N PRO A 56 0.74 12.80 -3.66
CA PRO A 56 1.46 11.83 -4.48
C PRO A 56 0.52 11.00 -5.38
N ASN A 57 1.11 10.28 -6.33
CA ASN A 57 0.44 9.20 -7.05
C ASN A 57 0.05 8.09 -6.06
N LEU A 58 -1.12 7.49 -6.22
CA LEU A 58 -1.62 6.44 -5.32
C LEU A 58 -1.59 5.03 -5.95
N TYR A 59 -1.08 4.90 -7.17
CA TYR A 59 -0.84 3.58 -7.75
C TYR A 59 0.13 2.77 -6.89
N GLY A 60 -0.24 1.52 -6.57
CA GLY A 60 0.59 0.62 -5.78
C GLY A 60 0.79 1.04 -4.33
N VAL A 61 -0.06 1.93 -3.78
CA VAL A 61 0.13 2.41 -2.40
C VAL A 61 -0.09 1.32 -1.36
N VAL A 62 -0.97 0.34 -1.62
CA VAL A 62 -1.15 -0.83 -0.77
C VAL A 62 0.07 -1.74 -0.91
N GLY A 63 0.72 -2.06 0.19
CA GLY A 63 1.99 -2.81 0.23
C GLY A 63 3.24 -1.94 0.06
N ALA A 64 3.11 -0.64 -0.26
CA ALA A 64 4.26 0.26 -0.34
C ALA A 64 4.70 0.76 1.04
N VAL A 65 6.00 1.03 1.17
CA VAL A 65 6.55 1.75 2.33
C VAL A 65 5.99 3.17 2.32
N ALA A 66 5.50 3.66 3.46
CA ALA A 66 4.94 4.98 3.59
C ALA A 66 5.98 6.05 3.24
N GLY A 67 5.58 7.10 2.52
CA GLY A 67 6.47 8.22 2.19
C GLY A 67 7.64 7.89 1.25
N SER A 68 7.62 6.74 0.55
CA SER A 68 8.74 6.24 -0.27
C SER A 68 8.84 6.79 -1.69
N GLN A 69 7.81 7.46 -2.19
CA GLN A 69 7.83 8.00 -3.55
C GLN A 69 8.67 9.29 -3.63
N ASP A 70 9.07 9.67 -4.83
CA ASP A 70 9.65 11.00 -5.08
C ASP A 70 8.54 12.08 -4.98
N PHE A 71 8.26 12.47 -3.75
CA PHE A 71 7.28 13.50 -3.42
C PHE A 71 7.69 14.21 -2.13
N LYS A 72 7.39 15.52 -2.04
CA LYS A 72 7.70 16.30 -0.84
C LYS A 72 6.69 16.02 0.27
N TYR A 73 6.89 14.95 1.02
CA TYR A 73 6.05 14.56 2.15
C TYR A 73 6.08 15.56 3.33
N GLY A 74 5.18 15.37 4.29
CA GLY A 74 5.24 16.03 5.59
C GLY A 74 6.03 15.17 6.58
N ASP A 75 6.56 15.81 7.63
CA ASP A 75 7.49 15.23 8.60
C ASP A 75 7.00 13.89 9.19
N GLY A 76 5.68 13.72 9.37
CA GLY A 76 5.11 12.46 9.84
C GLY A 76 5.30 11.27 8.91
N LEU A 77 5.06 11.45 7.61
CA LEU A 77 5.25 10.37 6.63
C LEU A 77 6.72 10.15 6.27
N VAL A 78 7.58 11.17 6.48
CA VAL A 78 9.04 10.99 6.40
C VAL A 78 9.51 10.07 7.53
N ALA A 79 9.07 10.30 8.77
CA ALA A 79 9.41 9.42 9.89
C ALA A 79 8.86 7.99 9.71
N ALA A 80 7.63 7.86 9.18
CA ALA A 80 7.06 6.55 8.86
C ALA A 80 7.86 5.79 7.79
N ASN A 81 8.43 6.50 6.81
CA ASN A 81 9.37 5.93 5.85
C ASN A 81 10.62 5.39 6.54
N GLU A 82 11.26 6.24 7.36
CA GLU A 82 12.49 5.87 8.09
C GLU A 82 12.28 4.65 9.01
N ALA A 83 11.07 4.49 9.55
CA ALA A 83 10.67 3.33 10.34
C ALA A 83 10.30 2.09 9.50
N GLY A 84 10.29 2.18 8.18
CA GLY A 84 9.92 1.10 7.27
C GLY A 84 8.44 0.71 7.33
N PHE A 85 7.55 1.63 7.70
CA PHE A 85 6.12 1.32 7.82
C PHE A 85 5.52 0.99 6.46
N VAL A 86 4.84 -0.15 6.34
CA VAL A 86 4.19 -0.62 5.11
C VAL A 86 2.69 -0.40 5.18
N TRP A 87 2.11 0.23 4.15
CA TRP A 87 0.67 0.44 4.05
C TRP A 87 -0.07 -0.89 3.83
N THR A 88 -1.00 -1.18 4.72
CA THR A 88 -2.07 -2.16 4.50
C THR A 88 -3.39 -1.45 4.20
N GLU A 89 -4.38 -2.16 3.64
CA GLU A 89 -5.72 -1.60 3.43
C GLU A 89 -6.32 -1.01 4.73
N GLY A 90 -6.23 -1.76 5.84
CA GLY A 90 -6.73 -1.30 7.14
C GLY A 90 -6.02 -0.04 7.64
N SER A 91 -4.70 0.04 7.49
CA SER A 91 -3.95 1.25 7.88
C SER A 91 -4.27 2.46 7.00
N LEU A 92 -4.53 2.28 5.70
CA LEU A 92 -4.96 3.34 4.80
C LEU A 92 -6.37 3.81 5.12
N ALA A 93 -7.29 2.90 5.42
CA ALA A 93 -8.63 3.24 5.88
C ALA A 93 -8.57 4.10 7.17
N ALA A 94 -7.74 3.71 8.13
CA ALA A 94 -7.54 4.48 9.36
C ALA A 94 -6.87 5.84 9.11
N TYR A 95 -5.82 5.89 8.28
CA TYR A 95 -5.11 7.12 7.94
C TYR A 95 -6.01 8.14 7.22
N THR A 96 -6.86 7.68 6.30
CA THR A 96 -7.77 8.56 5.57
C THR A 96 -8.88 9.13 6.44
N ALA A 97 -9.26 8.47 7.53
CA ALA A 97 -10.21 9.00 8.50
C ALA A 97 -9.65 10.25 9.22
N SER A 98 -8.37 10.22 9.61
CA SER A 98 -7.65 11.39 10.12
C SER A 98 -6.13 11.17 10.10
N ALA A 99 -5.45 11.71 9.10
CA ALA A 99 -4.00 11.53 8.94
C ALA A 99 -3.20 12.05 10.14
N LYS A 100 -3.59 13.21 10.68
CA LYS A 100 -2.93 13.81 11.85
C LYS A 100 -3.01 12.92 13.07
N ASP A 101 -4.21 12.40 13.35
CA ASP A 101 -4.46 11.61 14.55
C ASP A 101 -3.82 10.23 14.39
N TRP A 102 -3.94 9.61 13.21
CA TRP A 102 -3.26 8.36 12.88
C TRP A 102 -1.74 8.46 13.06
N LEU A 103 -1.11 9.52 12.55
CA LEU A 103 0.34 9.73 12.75
C LEU A 103 0.71 9.81 14.22
N LYS A 104 -0.06 10.59 14.99
CA LYS A 104 0.16 10.73 16.44
C LYS A 104 0.00 9.41 17.18
N ASP A 105 -1.05 8.65 16.86
CA ASP A 105 -1.39 7.39 17.54
C ASP A 105 -0.41 6.26 17.20
N ASN A 106 0.40 6.42 16.13
CA ASN A 106 1.49 5.52 15.76
C ASN A 106 2.88 6.11 16.08
N ASP A 107 2.96 7.05 17.03
CA ASP A 107 4.20 7.66 17.52
C ASP A 107 5.05 8.40 16.45
N PHE A 108 4.42 8.85 15.36
CA PHE A 108 5.05 9.70 14.35
C PHE A 108 4.74 11.19 14.58
N PRO A 109 5.57 12.11 14.03
CA PRO A 109 5.25 13.53 14.02
C PRO A 109 3.87 13.80 13.39
N ALA A 110 2.96 14.43 14.13
CA ALA A 110 1.56 14.62 13.69
C ALA A 110 1.39 15.61 12.51
N LYS A 111 2.48 16.18 11.98
CA LYS A 111 2.44 17.15 10.89
C LYS A 111 2.29 16.44 9.54
N THR A 112 1.06 16.46 9.04
CA THR A 112 0.69 15.99 7.70
C THR A 112 0.33 17.16 6.77
N LYS A 113 0.54 16.96 5.47
CA LYS A 113 0.07 17.87 4.41
C LYS A 113 -1.32 17.50 3.89
N MET A 114 -1.82 16.30 4.24
CA MET A 114 -3.18 15.88 3.90
C MET A 114 -4.13 16.29 5.01
N THR A 115 -4.82 17.42 4.83
CA THR A 115 -5.79 17.95 5.81
C THR A 115 -7.20 17.37 5.64
N PHE A 116 -7.45 16.70 4.52
CA PHE A 116 -8.72 16.04 4.23
C PHE A 116 -8.99 14.89 5.21
N LYS A 117 -10.27 14.68 5.53
CA LYS A 117 -10.74 13.58 6.39
C LYS A 117 -11.91 12.86 5.72
N LEU A 118 -11.73 11.58 5.48
CA LEU A 118 -12.77 10.70 4.95
C LEU A 118 -13.54 10.07 6.11
N LYS A 119 -14.71 10.63 6.45
CA LYS A 119 -15.49 10.16 7.61
C LYS A 119 -16.04 8.73 7.47
N LYS A 120 -16.21 8.22 6.24
CA LYS A 120 -16.82 6.92 5.93
C LYS A 120 -16.32 6.39 4.58
N GLY A 121 -16.25 5.07 4.43
CA GLY A 121 -15.86 4.39 3.19
C GLY A 121 -14.35 4.42 2.96
N GLY A 122 -13.56 4.46 4.03
CA GLY A 122 -12.10 4.36 3.93
C GLY A 122 -11.67 2.95 3.52
N GLU A 123 -12.37 1.95 4.04
CA GLU A 123 -12.29 0.54 3.69
C GLU A 123 -12.56 0.30 2.20
N ASP A 124 -13.64 0.89 1.66
CA ASP A 124 -13.98 0.79 0.24
C ASP A 124 -12.90 1.44 -0.64
N VAL A 125 -12.41 2.63 -0.24
CA VAL A 125 -11.34 3.33 -0.98
C VAL A 125 -10.03 2.53 -0.94
N ALA A 126 -9.70 1.92 0.19
CA ALA A 126 -8.52 1.07 0.32
C ALA A 126 -8.63 -0.17 -0.57
N ALA A 127 -9.79 -0.84 -0.58
CA ALA A 127 -10.07 -1.96 -1.47
C ALA A 127 -9.97 -1.57 -2.95
N TYR A 128 -10.49 -0.39 -3.33
CA TYR A 128 -10.31 0.13 -4.68
C TYR A 128 -8.84 0.35 -5.04
N LEU A 129 -8.05 0.98 -4.14
CA LEU A 129 -6.62 1.19 -4.35
C LEU A 129 -5.84 -0.13 -4.47
N ALA A 130 -6.22 -1.15 -3.71
CA ALA A 130 -5.68 -2.50 -3.84
C ALA A 130 -6.06 -3.14 -5.19
N SER A 131 -7.28 -2.93 -5.67
CA SER A 131 -7.77 -3.54 -6.90
C SER A 131 -7.15 -3.00 -8.20
N VAL A 132 -6.65 -1.76 -8.18
CA VAL A 132 -6.14 -1.07 -9.37
C VAL A 132 -4.61 -1.07 -9.49
N ALA A 133 -3.93 -1.73 -8.56
CA ALA A 133 -2.49 -1.94 -8.61
C ALA A 133 -2.19 -3.45 -8.48
N PRO A 134 -1.05 -3.94 -9.00
CA PRO A 134 -0.73 -5.34 -8.89
C PRO A 134 -0.71 -5.77 -7.41
N ALA A 135 -1.29 -6.93 -7.12
CA ALA A 135 -1.02 -7.62 -5.86
C ALA A 135 0.51 -7.70 -5.70
N PRO A 136 1.07 -7.49 -4.50
CA PRO A 136 2.51 -7.54 -4.30
C PRO A 136 3.00 -8.85 -4.90
N ALA A 137 3.93 -8.75 -5.86
CA ALA A 137 4.50 -9.90 -6.50
C ALA A 137 4.99 -10.83 -5.39
N ALA A 138 4.32 -11.98 -5.24
CA ALA A 138 4.97 -13.11 -4.62
C ALA A 138 6.20 -13.35 -5.48
N GLU A 139 7.39 -13.24 -4.89
CA GLU A 139 8.61 -13.61 -5.59
C GLU A 139 8.50 -15.10 -5.95
N GLU A 140 8.08 -15.37 -7.18
CA GLU A 140 8.23 -16.65 -7.82
C GLU A 140 9.73 -16.80 -8.11
N GLY A 141 10.35 -17.74 -7.41
CA GLY A 141 11.79 -17.90 -7.40
C GLY A 141 12.37 -18.31 -8.74
N GLU A 142 13.61 -17.88 -8.97
CA GLU A 142 14.49 -18.50 -9.93
C GLU A 142 15.67 -19.11 -9.16
N ALA A 143 15.49 -20.36 -8.76
CA ALA A 143 16.60 -21.23 -8.41
C ALA A 143 17.25 -21.70 -9.72
N GLU A 144 18.17 -20.90 -10.26
CA GLU A 144 19.06 -21.39 -11.30
C GLU A 144 20.10 -22.34 -10.68
N ALA A 145 19.81 -23.63 -10.81
CA ALA A 145 20.78 -24.69 -10.69
C ALA A 145 21.80 -24.57 -11.83
N THR A 146 23.04 -24.14 -11.51
CA THR A 146 24.19 -24.37 -12.39
C THR A 146 25.06 -25.46 -11.78
N SER A 147 25.01 -26.60 -12.47
CA SER A 147 25.95 -27.70 -12.35
C SER A 147 27.25 -27.32 -13.05
N ASP A 148 28.38 -27.39 -12.35
CA ASP A 148 29.65 -27.94 -12.86
C ASP A 148 30.50 -28.42 -11.68
#